data_AF-A0A5K0XC46-F1
#
_entry.id   AF-A0A5K0XC46-F1
#
_cell.length_a   1.000
_cell.length_b   1.000
_cell.length_c   1.000
_cell.angle_alpha   90.00
_cell.angle_beta   90.00
_cell.angle_gamma   90.00
#
_symmetry.space_group_name_H-M   'P 1'
#
loop_
_entity.id
_entity.type
_entity.pdbx_description
1 polymer ?
#
loop_
_entity_poly.entity_id
_entity_poly.type
_entity_poly.pdbx_seq_one_letter_code
_entity_poly.pdbx_strand_id
1 'polypeptide(L)' 'LMVNLPDATNREKILKVILGKEDMAPDVDLGQIGSMTDGYSGSDLK' A
#
# COMPACT_ATOMS: atom_id res chain seq x y z
N LEU A 1 -0.72 6.90 22.22
CA LEU A 1 -1.52 7.37 21.07
C LEU A 1 -2.09 6.16 20.36
N MET A 2 -3.40 6.12 20.10
CA MET A 2 -3.97 5.14 19.17
C MET A 2 -3.83 5.70 17.76
N VAL A 3 -3.33 4.88 16.83
CA VAL A 3 -3.22 5.22 15.41
C VAL A 3 -4.25 4.39 14.66
N ASN A 4 -5.05 5.04 13.84
CA ASN A 4 -6.03 4.37 12.99
C ASN A 4 -5.33 3.63 11.84
N LEU A 5 -5.94 2.55 11.37
CA LEU A 5 -5.48 1.87 10.16
C LEU A 5 -5.60 2.80 8.95
N PRO A 6 -4.66 2.73 7.99
CA PRO A 6 -4.73 3.51 6.76
C PRO A 6 -5.92 3.06 5.91
N ASP A 7 -6.57 4.01 5.25
CA ASP A 7 -7.51 3.73 4.16
C ASP A 7 -6.79 3.20 2.90
N ALA A 8 -7.56 2.75 1.91
CA ALA A 8 -7.04 2.21 0.66
C ALA A 8 -6.06 3.16 -0.05
N THR A 9 -6.36 4.46 -0.09
CA THR A 9 -5.52 5.50 -0.71
C THR A 9 -4.18 5.64 0.01
N ASN A 10 -4.18 5.57 1.34
CA ASN A 10 -2.96 5.66 2.13
C ASN A 10 -2.15 4.37 2.04
N ARG A 11 -2.79 3.20 1.93
CA ARG A 11 -2.11 1.93 1.64
C ARG A 11 -1.42 1.95 0.27
N GLU A 12 -2.06 2.49 -0.76
CA GLU A 12 -1.43 2.72 -2.07
C GLU A 12 -0.17 3.58 -1.96
N LYS A 13 -0.21 4.68 -1.20
CA LYS A 13 0.98 5.54 -0.98
C LYS A 13 2.10 4.81 -0.25
N ILE A 14 1.76 3.98 0.74
CA ILE A 14 2.74 3.15 1.46
C ILE A 14 3.40 2.17 0.49
N LEU A 15 2.61 1.46 -0.32
CA LEU A 15 3.10 0.54 -1.34
C LEU A 15 4.02 1.26 -2.35
N LYS A 16 3.66 2.46 -2.80
CA LYS A 16 4.50 3.30 -3.68
C LYS A 16 5.86 3.65 -3.07
N VAL A 17 5.92 3.87 -1.76
CA VAL A 17 7.19 4.17 -1.07
C VAL A 17 8.04 2.91 -0.93
N ILE A 18 7.42 1.78 -0.55
CA ILE A 18 8.11 0.50 -0.36
C ILE A 18 8.69 -0.02 -1.68
N LEU A 19 7.87 0.02 -2.74
CA LEU A 19 8.21 -0.51 -4.06
C LEU A 19 8.85 0.53 -4.99
N GLY A 20 9.06 1.77 -4.53
CA GLY A 20 9.49 2.88 -5.38
C GLY A 20 10.90 2.76 -5.99
N LYS A 21 11.65 1.71 -5.66
CA LYS A 21 12.97 1.40 -6.24
C LYS A 21 12.96 0.12 -7.08
N GLU A 22 11.85 -0.58 -7.12
CA GLU A 22 11.72 -1.84 -7.84
C GLU A 22 11.26 -1.58 -9.29
N ASP A 23 11.74 -2.43 -10.21
CA ASP A 23 11.24 -2.44 -11.58
C ASP A 23 9.90 -3.17 -11.62
N MET A 24 8.81 -2.40 -11.61
CA MET A 24 7.45 -2.92 -11.64
C MET A 24 7.02 -3.25 -13.07
N ALA A 25 6.33 -4.38 -13.24
CA ALA A 25 5.69 -4.69 -14.51
C ALA A 25 4.58 -3.65 -14.83
N PRO A 26 4.34 -3.34 -16.12
CA PRO A 26 3.44 -2.25 -16.53
C PRO A 26 1.97 -2.49 -16.20
N ASP A 27 1.60 -3.72 -15.86
CA ASP A 27 0.26 -4.16 -15.49
C ASP A 27 0.01 -4.15 -13.98
N VAL A 28 1.00 -3.78 -13.16
CA VAL A 28 0.81 -3.69 -11.71
C VAL A 28 0.09 -2.39 -11.32
N ASP A 29 -1.14 -2.55 -10.81
CA ASP A 29 -1.95 -1.46 -10.27
C ASP A 29 -1.90 -1.43 -8.73
N LEU A 30 -1.11 -0.50 -8.17
CA LEU A 30 -0.99 -0.31 -6.72
C LEU A 30 -2.28 0.23 -6.06
N GLY A 31 -3.15 0.90 -6.80
CA GLY A 31 -4.45 1.36 -6.30
C GLY A 31 -5.42 0.19 -6.11
N GLN A 32 -5.41 -0.77 -7.04
CA GLN A 32 -6.15 -2.02 -6.89
C GLN A 32 -5.63 -2.83 -5.68
N ILE A 33 -4.31 -2.97 -5.54
CA ILE A 33 -3.71 -3.68 -4.40
C ILE A 33 -4.02 -2.97 -3.07
N GLY A 34 -3.96 -1.64 -3.03
CA GLY A 34 -4.36 -0.84 -1.85
C GLY A 34 -5.82 -1.08 -1.44
N SER A 35 -6.70 -1.30 -2.42
CA SER A 35 -8.11 -1.61 -2.18
C SER A 35 -8.34 -3.06 -1.68
N MET A 36 -7.50 -4.01 -2.10
CA MET A 36 -7.58 -5.42 -1.69
C MET A 36 -6.98 -5.70 -0.31
N THR A 37 -6.18 -4.78 0.22
CA THR A 37 -5.43 -4.92 1.49
C THR A 37 -6.14 -4.26 2.67
N ASP A 38 -7.48 -4.35 2.73
CA ASP A 38 -8.22 -3.74 3.83
C ASP A 38 -7.88 -4.34 5.20
N GLY A 39 -7.75 -3.47 6.20
CA GLY A 39 -7.30 -3.85 7.53
C GLY A 39 -5.77 -3.94 7.71
N TYR A 40 -4.97 -3.80 6.65
CA TYR A 40 -3.50 -3.87 6.75
C TYR A 40 -2.93 -2.56 7.29
N SER A 41 -2.04 -2.65 8.28
CA SER A 41 -1.21 -1.55 8.73
C SER A 41 -0.02 -1.33 7.79
N GLY A 42 0.70 -0.21 7.96
CA GLY A 42 1.93 0.02 7.20
C GLY A 42 3.04 -1.00 7.48
N SER A 43 3.01 -1.70 8.62
CA SER A 43 3.94 -2.78 8.94
C SER A 43 3.57 -4.10 8.26
N ASP A 44 2.28 -4.35 8.00
CA ASP A 44 1.82 -5.54 7.27
C ASP A 44 2.10 -5.44 5.77
N LEU A 45 2.24 -4.21 5.24
CA LEU A 45 2.54 -3.94 3.83
C LEU A 45 4.03 -3.99 3.48
N LYS A 46 4.91 -4.02 4.48
CA LYS A 46 6.37 -4.03 4.31
C LYS A 46 6.91 -5.45 4.28
#